data_AF-A0A7V3U472-F1
#
_entry.id   AF-A0A7V3U472-F1
#
_cell.length_a   1.000
_cell.length_b   1.000
_cell.length_c   1.000
_cell.angle_alpha   90.00
_cell.angle_beta   90.00
_cell.angle_gamma   90.00
#
_symmetry.space_group_name_H-M   'P 1'
#
loop_
_entity.id
_entity.type
_entity.pdbx_description
1 polymer ?
#
loop_
_entity_poly.entity_id
_entity_poly.type
_entity_poly.pdbx_seq_one_letter_code
_entity_poly.pdbx_strand_id
1 'polypeptide(L)'
;QAFEMLTTGSFIDTTRAEELGLINRAVAPEDLDAATLEMAQVLASKMKGVLGIGKEAFYKQITMPLEQAYEYTGEVITANMMMRDTEEGIASFLEKRKPDW
;
A
#
# COMPACT_ATOMS: atom_id res chain seq x y z
N GLN A 1 -17.24 11.29 -10.96
CA GLN A 1 -17.51 11.52 -9.52
C GLN A 1 -16.53 12.54 -8.94
N ALA A 2 -15.20 12.37 -9.05
CA ALA A 2 -14.24 13.38 -8.55
C ALA A 2 -14.49 14.81 -9.09
N PHE A 3 -14.72 14.97 -10.39
CA PHE A 3 -15.00 16.29 -10.99
C PHE A 3 -16.35 16.90 -10.54
N GLU A 4 -17.35 16.06 -10.26
CA GLU A 4 -18.66 16.49 -9.75
C GLU A 4 -18.54 17.01 -8.32
N MET A 5 -17.79 16.32 -7.45
CA MET A 5 -17.53 16.79 -6.09
C MET A 5 -16.77 18.13 -6.11
N LEU A 6 -15.77 18.27 -6.99
CA LEU A 6 -14.99 19.51 -7.13
C LEU A 6 -15.84 20.70 -7.59
N THR A 7 -16.77 20.48 -8.52
CA THR A 7 -17.56 21.56 -9.12
C THR A 7 -18.82 21.91 -8.32
N THR A 8 -19.39 20.94 -7.59
CA THR A 8 -20.62 21.15 -6.81
C THR A 8 -20.37 21.49 -5.34
N GLY A 9 -19.22 21.11 -4.77
CA GLY A 9 -18.94 21.27 -3.35
C GLY A 9 -19.88 20.47 -2.44
N SER A 10 -20.58 19.47 -2.99
CA SER A 10 -21.54 18.67 -2.23
C SER A 10 -20.84 17.82 -1.17
N PHE A 11 -21.38 17.81 0.05
CA PHE A 11 -20.91 16.92 1.10
C PHE A 11 -21.25 15.47 0.78
N ILE A 12 -20.36 14.57 1.18
CA ILE A 12 -20.60 13.12 1.19
C ILE A 12 -20.58 12.63 2.62
N ASP A 13 -21.38 11.62 2.92
CA ASP A 13 -21.33 10.93 4.21
C ASP A 13 -20.16 9.92 4.26
N THR A 14 -19.94 9.36 5.45
CA THR A 14 -18.84 8.44 5.73
C THR A 14 -18.91 7.17 4.91
N THR A 15 -20.11 6.56 4.79
CA THR A 15 -20.30 5.33 4.00
C THR A 15 -19.94 5.59 2.54
N ARG A 16 -20.39 6.72 2.00
CA ARG A 16 -20.06 7.10 0.62
C ARG A 16 -18.56 7.37 0.44
N ALA A 17 -17.89 7.96 1.43
CA ALA A 17 -16.44 8.18 1.38
C ALA A 17 -15.63 6.88 1.35
N GLU A 18 -16.07 5.85 2.08
CA GLU A 18 -15.47 4.51 2.03
C GLU A 18 -15.67 3.84 0.66
N GLU A 19 -16.91 3.85 0.12
CA GLU A 19 -17.23 3.27 -1.19
C GLU A 19 -16.42 3.89 -2.34
N LEU A 20 -16.16 5.19 -2.25
CA LEU A 20 -15.35 5.94 -3.21
C LEU A 20 -13.84 5.68 -3.05
N GLY A 21 -13.42 5.01 -1.98
CA GLY A 21 -12.01 4.81 -1.65
C GLY A 21 -11.30 6.07 -1.19
N LEU A 22 -12.04 7.11 -0.76
CA LEU A 22 -11.46 8.34 -0.22
C LEU A 22 -10.87 8.11 1.18
N ILE A 23 -11.50 7.22 1.95
CA ILE A 23 -10.98 6.66 3.19
C ILE A 23 -10.95 5.14 3.09
N ASN A 24 -10.03 4.51 3.82
CA ASN A 24 -9.89 3.05 3.79
C ASN A 24 -10.92 2.31 4.67
N ARG A 25 -11.29 2.92 5.79
CA ARG A 25 -12.20 2.34 6.79
C ARG A 25 -12.75 3.45 7.71
N ALA A 26 -13.99 3.31 8.12
CA ALA A 26 -14.70 4.07 9.13
C ALA A 26 -14.99 3.16 10.32
N VAL A 27 -14.80 3.68 11.52
CA VAL A 27 -15.01 2.97 12.78
C VAL A 27 -15.68 3.92 13.77
N ALA A 28 -16.23 3.36 14.86
CA ALA A 28 -16.72 4.18 15.96
C ALA A 28 -15.56 5.02 16.55
N PRO A 29 -15.81 6.24 17.04
CA PRO A 29 -14.76 7.11 17.58
C PRO A 29 -13.89 6.45 18.65
N GLU A 30 -14.51 5.65 19.52
CA GLU A 30 -13.84 4.88 20.57
C GLU A 30 -12.89 3.78 20.06
N ASP A 31 -13.09 3.32 18.82
CA ASP A 31 -12.28 2.25 18.20
C ASP A 31 -11.17 2.79 17.29
N LEU A 32 -11.10 4.11 17.07
CA LEU A 32 -10.17 4.73 16.13
C LEU A 32 -8.70 4.39 16.43
N ASP A 33 -8.31 4.48 17.69
CA ASP A 33 -6.94 4.17 18.12
C ASP A 33 -6.60 2.69 17.89
N ALA A 34 -7.54 1.80 18.19
CA ALA A 34 -7.35 0.36 18.00
C ALA A 34 -7.22 0.00 16.51
N ALA A 35 -8.12 0.53 15.67
CA ALA A 35 -8.13 0.25 14.23
C ALA A 35 -6.89 0.81 13.50
N THR A 36 -6.46 2.02 13.87
CA THR A 36 -5.24 2.62 13.29
C THR A 36 -3.98 1.89 13.74
N LEU A 37 -3.91 1.48 15.02
CA LEU A 37 -2.79 0.70 15.53
C LEU A 37 -2.72 -0.69 14.88
N GLU A 38 -3.84 -1.37 14.68
CA GLU A 38 -3.89 -2.65 13.95
C GLU A 38 -3.26 -2.51 12.55
N MET A 39 -3.67 -1.49 11.80
CA MET A 39 -3.12 -1.23 10.47
C MET A 39 -1.62 -0.90 10.52
N ALA A 40 -1.20 -0.07 11.48
CA ALA A 40 0.21 0.27 11.66
C ALA A 40 1.06 -0.95 12.00
N GLN A 41 0.55 -1.88 12.82
CA GLN A 41 1.23 -3.13 13.17
C GLN A 41 1.38 -4.05 11.95
N VAL A 42 0.35 -4.15 11.10
CA VAL A 42 0.44 -4.91 9.84
C VAL A 42 1.53 -4.36 8.93
N LEU A 43 1.65 -3.03 8.82
CA LEU A 43 2.71 -2.40 8.02
C LEU A 43 4.09 -2.56 8.67
N ALA A 44 4.18 -2.40 9.99
CA ALA A 44 5.43 -2.56 10.74
C ALA A 44 5.94 -4.01 10.71
N SER A 45 5.05 -4.99 10.50
CA SER A 45 5.42 -6.40 10.33
C SER A 45 5.90 -6.73 8.90
N LYS A 46 6.16 -5.73 8.05
CA LYS A 46 6.73 -5.92 6.71
C LYS A 46 8.11 -5.28 6.66
N MET A 47 8.90 -5.69 5.67
CA MET A 47 10.19 -5.07 5.40
C MET A 47 10.01 -3.61 4.97
N LYS A 48 10.57 -2.69 5.76
CA LYS A 48 10.43 -1.24 5.56
C LYS A 48 10.96 -0.79 4.19
N GLY A 49 12.09 -1.34 3.76
CA GLY A 49 12.69 -1.04 2.46
C GLY A 49 11.74 -1.36 1.29
N VAL A 50 11.18 -2.57 1.29
CA VAL A 50 10.22 -3.00 0.26
C VAL A 50 8.92 -2.19 0.30
N LEU A 51 8.41 -1.82 1.48
CA LEU A 51 7.23 -0.95 1.56
C LEU A 51 7.50 0.43 0.93
N GLY A 52 8.67 1.01 1.20
CA GLY A 52 9.07 2.30 0.61
C GLY A 52 9.16 2.22 -0.91
N ILE A 53 9.88 1.22 -1.42
CA ILE A 53 10.09 1.01 -2.86
C ILE A 53 8.78 0.72 -3.57
N GLY A 54 7.94 -0.16 -3.00
CA GLY A 54 6.63 -0.48 -3.55
C GLY A 54 5.72 0.74 -3.62
N LYS A 55 5.71 1.59 -2.58
CA LYS A 55 4.93 2.83 -2.58
C LYS A 55 5.42 3.82 -3.64
N GLU A 56 6.73 4.00 -3.76
CA GLU A 56 7.30 4.88 -4.79
C GLU A 56 6.98 4.38 -6.20
N ALA A 57 7.18 3.08 -6.44
CA ALA A 57 6.91 2.46 -7.72
C ALA A 57 5.42 2.54 -8.09
N PHE A 58 4.52 2.34 -7.11
CA PHE A 58 3.08 2.51 -7.29
C PHE A 58 2.75 3.91 -7.82
N TYR A 59 3.21 4.97 -7.17
CA TYR A 59 2.87 6.34 -7.60
C TYR A 59 3.52 6.73 -8.94
N LYS A 60 4.76 6.29 -9.19
CA LYS A 60 5.42 6.58 -10.47
C LYS A 60 4.72 5.90 -11.64
N GLN A 61 4.39 4.60 -11.52
CA GLN A 61 3.82 3.85 -12.63
C GLN A 61 2.45 4.36 -13.09
N ILE A 62 1.63 4.98 -12.19
CA ILE A 62 0.28 5.43 -12.57
C ILE A 62 0.32 6.50 -13.67
N THR A 63 1.45 7.20 -13.78
CA THR A 63 1.65 8.30 -14.73
C THR A 63 2.27 7.84 -16.05
N MET A 64 2.62 6.55 -16.16
CA MET A 64 3.32 5.98 -17.32
C MET A 64 2.35 5.27 -18.28
N PRO A 65 2.66 5.22 -19.59
CA PRO A 65 2.04 4.26 -20.50
C PRO A 65 2.29 2.82 -20.04
N LEU A 66 1.35 1.92 -20.34
CA LEU A 66 1.35 0.54 -19.83
C LEU A 66 2.69 -0.19 -20.09
N GLU A 67 3.23 -0.11 -21.30
CA GLU A 67 4.49 -0.76 -21.66
C GLU A 67 5.66 -0.27 -20.81
N GLN A 68 5.78 1.05 -20.60
CA GLN A 68 6.82 1.64 -19.77
C GLN A 68 6.63 1.30 -18.29
N ALA A 69 5.37 1.24 -17.82
CA ALA A 69 5.07 0.81 -16.46
C ALA A 69 5.53 -0.63 -16.22
N TYR A 70 5.33 -1.53 -17.18
CA TYR A 70 5.82 -2.91 -17.08
C TYR A 70 7.34 -3.00 -17.07
N GLU A 71 8.02 -2.26 -17.95
CA GLU A 71 9.49 -2.21 -17.97
C GLU A 71 10.04 -1.70 -16.63
N TYR A 72 9.56 -0.54 -16.19
CA TYR A 72 9.95 0.09 -14.92
C TYR A 72 9.69 -0.82 -13.71
N THR A 73 8.49 -1.39 -13.59
CA THR A 73 8.16 -2.26 -12.45
C THR A 73 8.93 -3.58 -12.48
N GLY A 74 9.29 -4.08 -13.67
CA GLY A 74 10.19 -5.21 -13.87
C GLY A 74 11.60 -4.95 -13.33
N GLU A 75 12.16 -3.77 -13.59
CA GLU A 75 13.45 -3.36 -13.02
C GLU A 75 13.37 -3.22 -11.49
N VAL A 76 12.31 -2.58 -10.98
CA VAL A 76 12.09 -2.40 -9.53
C VAL A 76 12.02 -3.74 -8.81
N ILE A 77 11.25 -4.72 -9.31
CA ILE A 77 11.15 -6.02 -8.64
C ILE A 77 12.46 -6.79 -8.71
N THR A 78 13.19 -6.69 -9.83
CA THR A 78 14.52 -7.31 -9.97
C THR A 78 15.50 -6.73 -8.96
N ALA A 79 15.53 -5.40 -8.79
CA ALA A 79 16.36 -4.74 -7.79
C ALA A 79 15.96 -5.14 -6.36
N ASN A 80 14.66 -5.23 -6.06
CA ASN A 80 14.16 -5.70 -4.77
C ASN A 80 14.60 -7.13 -4.45
N MET A 81 14.63 -8.03 -5.43
CA MET A 81 15.07 -9.42 -5.24
C MET A 81 16.56 -9.54 -4.89
N MET A 82 17.37 -8.53 -5.23
CA MET A 82 18.80 -8.52 -4.89
C MET A 82 19.09 -8.07 -3.46
N MET A 83 18.08 -7.67 -2.69
CA MET A 83 18.23 -7.26 -1.29
C MET A 83 18.30 -8.47 -0.36
N ARG A 84 19.22 -8.45 0.61
CA ARG A 84 19.41 -9.54 1.60
C ARG A 84 18.13 -9.89 2.34
N ASP A 85 17.38 -8.88 2.75
CA ASP A 85 16.14 -9.09 3.50
C ASP A 85 15.06 -9.76 2.61
N THR A 86 15.14 -9.62 1.28
CA THR A 86 14.21 -10.28 0.35
C THR A 86 14.51 -11.77 0.24
N GLU A 87 15.79 -12.15 0.24
CA GLU A 87 16.21 -13.55 0.32
C GLU A 87 15.65 -14.22 1.58
N GLU A 88 15.78 -13.57 2.73
CA GLU A 88 15.23 -14.02 4.01
C GLU A 88 13.69 -14.07 4.01
N GLY A 89 13.03 -13.09 3.39
CA GLY A 89 11.58 -13.09 3.19
C GLY A 89 11.10 -14.29 2.36
N ILE A 90 11.84 -14.68 1.33
CA ILE A 90 11.53 -15.87 0.50
C ILE A 90 11.79 -17.15 1.30
N ALA A 91 12.95 -17.26 1.95
CA ALA A 91 13.33 -18.44 2.73
C ALA A 91 12.32 -18.71 3.86
N SER A 92 12.01 -17.69 4.66
CA SER A 92 11.05 -17.78 5.76
C SER A 92 9.64 -18.16 5.30
N PHE A 93 9.19 -17.66 4.14
CA PHE A 93 7.92 -18.07 3.53
C PHE A 93 7.91 -19.54 3.15
N LEU A 94 8.97 -20.03 2.48
CA LEU A 94 9.10 -21.44 2.09
C LEU A 94 9.17 -22.36 3.31
N GLU A 95 9.85 -21.91 4.38
CA GLU A 95 10.01 -22.64 5.64
C GLU A 95 8.82 -22.49 6.59
N LYS A 96 7.81 -21.68 6.24
CA LYS A 96 6.63 -21.37 7.07
C LYS A 96 6.97 -20.84 8.46
N ARG A 97 8.07 -20.08 8.57
CA ARG A 97 8.50 -19.41 9.80
C ARG A 97 8.29 -17.91 9.71
N LYS A 98 8.42 -17.23 10.84
CA LYS A 98 8.48 -15.77 10.83
C LYS A 98 9.82 -15.32 10.24
N PRO A 99 9.83 -14.28 9.41
CA PRO A 99 11.06 -13.77 8.83
C PRO A 99 11.85 -12.94 9.86
N ASP A 100 13.17 -12.91 9.73
CA ASP A 100 14.09 -12.12 10.56
C ASP A 100 14.75 -11.02 9.72
N TRP A 101 14.14 -9.84 9.67
CA TRP A 101 14.64 -8.65 8.97
C TRP A 101 14.90 -7.50 9.96
#